data_AF-A0A1S1MU31-F1
#
_entry.id   AF-A0A1S1MU31-F1
#
_cell.length_a   1.000
_cell.length_b   1.000
_cell.length_c   1.000
_cell.angle_alpha   90.00
_cell.angle_beta   90.00
_cell.angle_gamma   90.00
#
_symmetry.space_group_name_H-M   'P 1'
#
loop_
_entity.id
_entity.type
_entity.pdbx_description
1 polymer ?
#
loop_
_entity_poly.entity_id
_entity_poly.type
_entity_poly.pdbx_seq_one_letter_code
_entity_poly.pdbx_strand_id
1 'polypeptide(L)'
;MKKLLLTTIFGLISSASFSSLATPDLASGYYTTQEVLEFGRKYQVVKEQLNNSGYELQGCEQQPVYYFAQPSEDVYLFSQAECYYSIPKDPNVYSFRTDYATVVVDIYYHQLNYLYHEGDVNVSYFTAY
;
A
#
# COMPACT_ATOMS: atom_id res chain seq x y z
N MET A 1 38.40 19.77 -50.50
CA MET A 1 37.77 20.43 -49.34
C MET A 1 37.28 19.35 -48.39
N LYS A 2 37.66 19.47 -47.11
CA LYS A 2 37.28 18.62 -45.98
C LYS A 2 35.75 18.48 -45.85
N LYS A 3 35.27 17.32 -45.39
CA LYS A 3 34.23 17.17 -44.35
C LYS A 3 34.16 15.66 -43.97
N LEU A 4 34.95 15.26 -42.97
CA LEU A 4 34.64 15.19 -41.54
C LEU A 4 33.79 13.95 -41.19
N LEU A 5 34.42 12.99 -40.50
CA LEU A 5 33.76 11.93 -39.73
C LEU A 5 32.68 12.53 -38.82
N LEU A 6 31.61 11.78 -38.57
CA LEU A 6 31.07 11.66 -37.22
C LEU A 6 30.30 10.34 -37.08
N THR A 7 31.00 9.33 -36.57
CA THR A 7 30.44 8.18 -35.87
C THR A 7 29.74 8.66 -34.60
N THR A 8 28.42 8.56 -34.55
CA THR A 8 27.65 8.74 -33.31
C THR A 8 26.98 7.43 -32.93
N ILE A 9 27.77 6.58 -32.25
CA ILE A 9 27.24 5.53 -31.38
C ILE A 9 26.82 6.25 -30.10
N PHE A 10 25.55 6.66 -30.02
CA PHE A 10 24.98 7.07 -28.73
C PHE A 10 24.45 5.82 -28.03
N GLY A 11 25.35 5.17 -27.32
CA GLY A 11 24.99 4.31 -26.20
C GLY A 11 24.49 5.19 -25.06
N LEU A 12 23.21 5.08 -24.75
CA LEU A 12 22.65 5.34 -23.44
C LEU A 12 21.81 4.11 -23.14
N ILE A 13 22.47 3.05 -22.67
CA ILE A 13 21.82 2.00 -21.92
C ILE A 13 21.34 2.70 -20.66
N SER A 14 20.07 3.09 -20.64
CA SER A 14 19.42 3.55 -19.42
C SER A 14 19.62 2.46 -18.39
N SER A 15 20.38 2.76 -17.35
CA SER A 15 20.48 1.93 -16.16
C SER A 15 19.07 1.79 -15.60
N ALA A 16 18.39 0.71 -15.96
CA ALA A 16 17.20 0.31 -15.24
C ALA A 16 17.69 -0.14 -13.87
N SER A 17 17.67 0.78 -12.91
CA SER A 17 17.79 0.46 -11.50
C SER A 17 16.52 -0.30 -11.12
N PHE A 18 16.51 -1.60 -11.41
CA PHE A 18 15.60 -2.50 -10.73
C PHE A 18 16.11 -2.57 -9.30
N SER A 19 15.54 -1.76 -8.42
CA SER A 19 15.53 -2.06 -6.99
C SER A 19 14.74 -3.35 -6.83
N SER A 20 15.42 -4.48 -7.07
CA SER A 20 14.97 -5.80 -6.71
C SER A 20 15.01 -5.88 -5.18
N LEU A 21 14.06 -5.23 -4.51
CA LEU A 21 13.59 -5.75 -3.24
C LEU A 21 13.00 -7.11 -3.57
N ALA A 22 13.67 -8.17 -3.13
CA ALA A 22 13.22 -9.55 -3.32
C ALA A 22 11.72 -9.61 -2.95
N THR A 23 10.88 -9.82 -3.96
CA THR A 23 9.43 -9.82 -3.83
C THR A 23 9.04 -11.00 -2.95
N PRO A 24 8.26 -10.83 -1.85
CA PRO A 24 7.77 -11.97 -1.09
C PRO A 24 7.01 -12.90 -2.04
N ASP A 25 7.45 -14.16 -2.12
CA ASP A 25 6.79 -15.18 -2.94
C ASP A 25 5.55 -15.68 -2.19
N LEU A 26 4.45 -14.97 -2.45
CA LEU A 26 3.13 -15.09 -1.86
C LEU A 26 2.31 -16.25 -2.41
N ALA A 27 2.94 -17.35 -2.79
CA ALA A 27 2.29 -18.46 -3.48
C ALA A 27 1.15 -19.16 -2.70
N SER A 28 0.83 -18.74 -1.46
CA SER A 28 -0.46 -19.10 -0.86
C SER A 28 -1.06 -18.10 0.12
N GLY A 29 -0.53 -16.87 0.26
CA GLY A 29 -1.00 -15.87 1.23
C GLY A 29 0.05 -15.50 2.30
N TYR A 30 -0.38 -14.85 3.37
CA TYR A 30 0.43 -14.35 4.50
C TYR A 30 0.11 -15.14 5.77
N TYR A 31 1.04 -15.28 6.71
CA TYR A 31 0.80 -16.00 7.98
C TYR A 31 0.07 -15.15 9.01
N THR A 32 0.13 -13.84 8.88
CA THR A 32 -0.56 -12.91 9.79
C THR A 32 -1.27 -11.81 9.03
N THR A 33 -2.28 -11.22 9.66
CA THR A 33 -2.93 -10.01 9.16
C THR A 33 -1.96 -8.82 9.11
N GLN A 34 -0.94 -8.80 9.96
CA GLN A 34 0.08 -7.76 9.96
C GLN A 34 0.97 -7.83 8.70
N GLU A 35 1.38 -9.03 8.30
CA GLU A 35 2.13 -9.23 7.06
C GLU A 35 1.35 -8.79 5.81
N VAL A 36 0.02 -8.91 5.82
CA VAL A 36 -0.84 -8.36 4.76
C VAL A 36 -0.65 -6.84 4.65
N LEU A 37 -0.54 -6.12 5.77
CA LEU A 37 -0.32 -4.67 5.76
C LEU A 37 1.14 -4.29 5.47
N GLU A 38 2.10 -5.15 5.77
CA GLU A 38 3.52 -4.87 5.52
C GLU A 38 3.91 -5.15 4.07
N PHE A 39 3.31 -6.17 3.46
CA PHE A 39 3.73 -6.72 2.19
C PHE A 39 2.60 -6.83 1.15
N GLY A 40 1.37 -6.45 1.50
CA GLY A 40 0.22 -6.33 0.61
C GLY A 40 0.52 -5.40 -0.55
N ARG A 41 0.42 -5.91 -1.78
CA ARG A 41 0.83 -5.16 -2.97
C ARG A 41 -0.07 -3.95 -3.21
N LYS A 42 -1.39 -4.11 -3.05
CA LYS A 42 -2.34 -3.01 -3.27
C LYS A 42 -2.14 -1.91 -2.23
N TYR A 43 -1.99 -2.27 -0.96
CA TYR A 43 -1.78 -1.33 0.12
C TYR A 43 -0.42 -0.63 0.02
N GLN A 44 0.67 -1.34 -0.34
CA GLN A 44 1.97 -0.68 -0.53
C GLN A 44 1.90 0.39 -1.63
N VAL A 45 1.19 0.14 -2.74
CA VAL A 45 0.99 1.15 -3.80
C VAL A 45 0.23 2.37 -3.29
N VAL A 46 -0.86 2.16 -2.53
CA VAL A 46 -1.63 3.26 -1.92
C VAL A 46 -0.79 4.05 -0.93
N LYS A 47 -0.04 3.35 -0.07
CA LYS A 47 0.85 3.96 0.92
C LYS A 47 1.93 4.81 0.24
N GLU A 48 2.53 4.32 -0.83
CA GLU A 48 3.51 5.08 -1.61
C GLU A 48 2.88 6.34 -2.23
N GLN A 49 1.67 6.24 -2.80
CA GLN A 49 0.96 7.39 -3.36
C GLN A 49 0.62 8.45 -2.31
N LEU A 50 0.17 8.02 -1.12
CA LEU A 50 -0.12 8.92 0.00
C LEU A 50 1.16 9.61 0.49
N ASN A 51 2.24 8.86 0.69
CA ASN A 51 3.53 9.41 1.10
C ASN A 51 4.05 10.45 0.08
N ASN A 52 3.96 10.15 -1.22
CA ASN A 52 4.35 11.07 -2.29
C ASN A 52 3.47 12.33 -2.34
N SER A 53 2.27 12.28 -1.76
CA SER A 53 1.34 13.40 -1.65
C SER A 53 1.48 14.16 -0.33
N GLY A 54 2.46 13.82 0.51
CA GLY A 54 2.74 14.49 1.78
C GLY A 54 1.89 14.01 2.96
N TYR A 55 1.13 12.94 2.79
CA TYR A 55 0.43 12.28 3.91
C TYR A 55 1.39 11.41 4.71
N GLU A 56 1.26 11.46 6.03
CA GLU A 56 2.00 10.63 6.97
C GLU A 56 1.06 9.67 7.69
N LEU A 57 1.46 8.40 7.81
CA LEU A 57 0.71 7.40 8.56
C LEU A 57 0.70 7.77 10.05
N GLN A 58 -0.50 7.90 10.60
CA GLN A 58 -0.73 8.18 12.02
C GLN A 58 -0.88 6.89 12.83
N GLY A 59 -1.51 5.88 12.23
CA GLY A 59 -1.71 4.56 12.85
C GLY A 59 -2.65 3.70 12.03
N CYS A 60 -2.68 2.40 12.35
CA CYS A 60 -3.64 1.45 11.79
C CYS A 60 -4.33 0.69 12.92
N GLU A 61 -5.62 0.48 12.77
CA GLU A 61 -6.42 -0.38 13.65
C GLU A 61 -6.97 -1.55 12.85
N GLN A 62 -6.99 -2.75 13.44
CA GLN A 62 -7.58 -3.92 12.81
C GLN A 62 -8.84 -4.33 13.56
N GLN A 63 -9.94 -4.49 12.81
CA GLN A 63 -11.23 -4.90 13.33
C GLN A 63 -11.57 -6.29 12.75
N PRO A 64 -11.66 -7.34 13.58
CA PRO A 64 -12.09 -8.66 13.11
C PRO A 64 -13.57 -8.64 12.71
N VAL A 65 -13.92 -9.41 11.69
CA VAL A 65 -15.31 -9.62 11.30
C VAL A 65 -15.91 -10.72 12.17
N TYR A 66 -16.90 -10.37 12.99
CA TYR A 66 -17.57 -11.32 13.86
C TYR A 66 -18.71 -12.03 13.12
N TYR A 67 -18.51 -13.32 12.87
CA TYR A 67 -19.55 -14.20 12.36
C TYR A 67 -20.26 -14.92 13.50
N PHE A 68 -21.58 -15.08 13.40
CA PHE A 68 -22.37 -15.86 14.36
C PHE A 68 -21.99 -17.36 14.37
N ALA A 69 -21.52 -17.88 13.24
CA ALA A 69 -20.98 -19.22 13.07
C ALA A 69 -19.81 -19.19 12.07
N GLN A 70 -18.95 -20.21 12.10
CA GLN A 70 -17.82 -20.29 11.16
C GLN A 70 -18.33 -20.27 9.71
N PRO A 71 -17.79 -19.38 8.84
CA PRO A 71 -18.14 -19.36 7.43
C PRO A 71 -17.88 -20.71 6.75
N SER A 72 -18.76 -21.08 5.83
CA SER A 72 -18.66 -22.35 5.08
C SER A 72 -17.75 -22.26 3.86
N GLU A 73 -17.44 -21.04 3.45
CA GLU A 73 -16.64 -20.70 2.29
C GLU A 73 -15.15 -20.96 2.57
N ASP A 74 -14.45 -21.53 1.57
CA ASP A 74 -13.01 -21.79 1.66
C ASP A 74 -12.19 -20.51 1.91
N VAL A 75 -12.70 -19.35 1.48
CA VAL A 75 -12.12 -18.03 1.69
C VAL A 75 -13.21 -17.07 2.18
N TYR A 76 -12.97 -16.39 3.30
CA TYR A 76 -13.93 -15.43 3.87
C TYR A 76 -13.22 -14.18 4.40
N LEU A 77 -13.97 -13.08 4.54
CA LEU A 77 -13.44 -11.82 5.06
C LEU A 77 -13.16 -11.98 6.56
N PHE A 78 -11.89 -11.98 6.96
CA PHE A 78 -11.49 -12.24 8.34
C PHE A 78 -11.45 -10.97 9.18
N SER A 79 -10.88 -9.91 8.63
CA SER A 79 -10.78 -8.62 9.30
C SER A 79 -10.70 -7.48 8.29
N GLN A 80 -10.87 -6.26 8.78
CA GLN A 80 -10.58 -5.04 8.05
C GLN A 80 -9.54 -4.24 8.83
N ALA A 81 -8.52 -3.76 8.14
CA ALA A 81 -7.58 -2.80 8.71
C ALA A 81 -7.94 -1.39 8.25
N GLU A 82 -8.03 -0.45 9.18
CA GLU A 82 -8.26 0.96 8.91
C GLU A 82 -7.01 1.75 9.30
N CYS A 83 -6.34 2.30 8.29
CA CYS A 83 -5.11 3.08 8.45
C CYS A 83 -5.39 4.57 8.22
N TYR A 84 -5.02 5.38 9.19
CA TYR A 84 -5.27 6.81 9.21
C TYR A 84 -4.01 7.57 8.81
N TYR A 85 -4.18 8.54 7.93
CA TYR A 85 -3.13 9.41 7.43
C TYR A 85 -3.53 10.87 7.59
N SER A 86 -2.56 11.73 7.81
CA SER A 86 -2.76 13.18 7.80
C SER A 86 -1.57 13.89 7.20
N ILE A 87 -1.80 15.07 6.63
CA ILE A 87 -0.70 15.98 6.28
C ILE A 87 -0.28 16.70 7.56
N PRO A 88 0.99 16.62 7.98
CA PRO A 88 1.47 17.33 9.16
C PRO A 88 1.26 18.83 8.98
N LYS A 89 0.84 19.50 10.06
CA LYS A 89 0.66 20.96 10.05
C LYS A 89 2.03 21.63 9.89
N ASP A 90 2.14 22.57 8.96
CA ASP A 90 3.31 23.45 8.91
C ASP A 90 3.32 24.31 10.19
N PRO A 91 4.33 24.17 11.07
CA PRO A 91 4.39 24.92 12.32
C PRO A 91 4.51 26.44 12.10
N ASN A 92 4.85 26.89 10.89
CA ASN A 92 5.01 28.29 10.54
C ASN A 92 3.76 28.90 9.89
N VAL A 93 2.73 28.10 9.62
CA VAL A 93 1.48 28.55 8.99
C VAL A 93 0.31 28.30 9.94
N TYR A 94 -0.34 29.37 10.39
CA TYR A 94 -1.59 29.30 11.13
C TYR A 94 -2.75 28.93 10.18
N SER A 95 -2.78 27.67 9.77
CA SER A 95 -3.89 27.06 9.05
C SER A 95 -4.62 26.10 9.99
N PHE A 96 -5.94 26.30 10.16
CA PHE A 96 -6.80 25.34 10.85
C PHE A 96 -7.18 24.15 9.96
N ARG A 97 -6.83 24.22 8.66
CA ARG A 97 -7.07 23.14 7.71
C ARG A 97 -6.12 21.97 7.95
N THR A 98 -6.67 20.77 8.11
CA THR A 98 -5.89 19.52 8.08
C THR A 98 -6.56 18.56 7.11
N ASP A 99 -5.76 18.08 6.15
CA ASP A 99 -6.18 17.07 5.20
C ASP A 99 -5.83 15.69 5.74
N TYR A 100 -6.77 14.77 5.63
CA TYR A 100 -6.69 13.41 6.12
C TYR A 100 -7.02 12.42 5.01
N ALA A 101 -6.49 11.21 5.15
CA ALA A 101 -6.91 10.07 4.35
C ALA A 101 -7.11 8.86 5.25
N THR A 102 -8.09 8.05 4.92
CA THR A 102 -8.35 6.76 5.56
C THR A 102 -8.21 5.69 4.50
N VAL A 103 -7.41 4.66 4.78
CA VAL A 103 -7.26 3.49 3.92
C VAL A 103 -7.86 2.30 4.64
N VAL A 104 -8.87 1.68 4.02
CA VAL A 104 -9.46 0.42 4.50
C VAL A 104 -8.93 -0.72 3.65
N VAL A 105 -8.30 -1.70 4.30
CA VAL A 105 -7.77 -2.92 3.68
C VAL A 105 -8.57 -4.11 4.18
N ASP A 106 -9.27 -4.77 3.26
CA ASP A 106 -9.90 -6.05 3.56
C ASP A 106 -8.85 -7.14 3.66
N ILE A 107 -8.98 -7.99 4.67
CA ILE A 107 -8.10 -9.12 4.90
C ILE A 107 -8.93 -10.39 4.90
N TYR A 108 -8.72 -11.22 3.88
CA TYR A 108 -9.39 -12.51 3.75
C TYR A 108 -8.57 -13.61 4.42
N TYR A 109 -9.24 -14.65 4.89
CA TYR A 109 -8.62 -15.86 5.41
C TYR A 109 -9.03 -17.06 4.57
N HIS A 110 -8.07 -17.89 4.19
CA HIS A 110 -8.28 -19.11 3.44
C HIS A 110 -8.15 -20.33 4.36
N GLN A 111 -9.26 -21.07 4.51
CA GLN A 111 -9.38 -22.17 5.46
C GLN A 111 -8.53 -23.40 5.12
N LEU A 112 -8.25 -23.65 3.83
CA LEU A 112 -7.56 -24.87 3.40
C LEU A 112 -6.04 -24.80 3.64
N ASN A 113 -5.46 -23.62 3.46
CA ASN A 113 -4.02 -23.41 3.59
C ASN A 113 -3.64 -22.59 4.84
N TYR A 114 -4.63 -22.11 5.61
CA TYR A 114 -4.47 -21.35 6.85
C TYR A 114 -3.72 -20.02 6.67
N LEU A 115 -3.93 -19.35 5.54
CA LEU A 115 -3.23 -18.12 5.20
C LEU A 115 -4.20 -16.96 4.99
N TYR A 116 -3.68 -15.76 5.20
CA TYR A 116 -4.36 -14.49 4.99
C TYR A 116 -4.07 -13.94 3.60
N HIS A 117 -4.98 -13.14 3.07
CA HIS A 117 -4.85 -12.56 1.75
C HIS A 117 -5.30 -11.10 1.77
N GLU A 118 -4.57 -10.28 1.02
CA GLU A 118 -4.99 -8.91 0.75
C GLU A 118 -6.24 -8.93 -0.15
N GLY A 119 -7.31 -8.34 0.36
CA GLY A 119 -8.57 -8.11 -0.33
C GLY A 119 -8.57 -6.80 -1.10
N ASP A 120 -9.68 -6.08 -1.00
CA ASP A 120 -9.79 -4.74 -1.57
C ASP A 120 -9.14 -3.69 -0.67
N VAL A 121 -8.63 -2.64 -1.31
CA VAL A 121 -8.00 -1.50 -0.64
C VAL A 121 -8.73 -0.24 -1.10
N ASN A 122 -9.45 0.38 -0.19
CA ASN A 122 -10.27 1.56 -0.45
C ASN A 122 -9.69 2.78 0.25
N VAL A 123 -9.62 3.91 -0.46
CA VAL A 123 -9.08 5.16 0.08
C VAL A 123 -10.17 6.21 0.12
N SER A 124 -10.32 6.85 1.27
CA SER A 124 -11.22 7.99 1.47
C SER A 124 -10.42 9.21 1.91
N TYR A 125 -10.79 10.39 1.43
CA TYR A 125 -10.12 11.66 1.77
C TYR A 125 -11.10 12.59 2.46
N PHE A 126 -10.64 13.33 3.46
CA PHE A 126 -11.43 14.37 4.10
C PHE A 126 -10.57 15.54 4.58
N THR A 127 -11.18 16.70 4.71
CA THR A 127 -10.53 17.92 5.22
C THR A 127 -11.31 18.44 6.42
N ALA A 128 -10.62 18.69 7.53
CA ALA A 128 -11.17 19.41 8.68
C ALA A 128 -10.74 20.89 8.65
N TYR A 129 -11.58 21.78 9.18
CA TYR A 129 -11.40 23.23 9.23
C TYR A 129 -11.54 23.77 10.66
#